data_AF-A0A4V1C7A6-F1
#
_entry.id   AF-A0A4V1C7A6-F1
#
_cell.length_a   1.000
_cell.length_b   1.000
_cell.length_c   1.000
_cell.angle_alpha   90.00
_cell.angle_beta   90.00
_cell.angle_gamma   90.00
#
_symmetry.space_group_name_H-M   'P 1'
#
loop_
_entity.id
_entity.type
_entity.pdbx_description
1 polymer ?
#
loop_
_entity_poly.entity_id
_entity_poly.type
_entity_poly.pdbx_seq_one_letter_code
_entity_poly.pdbx_strand_id
1 'polypeptide(L)'
;MRLGDFATALWFFSINQAVAATPLLHNLGPGSEDARQRVHLIATMMGPNLNLTSWEERLQLLRTRKCFDPHDKIYGALGVLPRELAALITPDYSLTATEVYRNTFITTLSASSHLVQLGECEYHEGSPGIPGLPTWVPDWSVPRKTLPLNGNGFVSGQSRAWALHPCPEILKVTGRAFGFVESAGPVAPTATIDVLRQILAWEPEGAAKKPYVGGGTVLDAFVMTLLGGRVRERHFASRLYPLANAREEYCDFRKVELNEFTDIRKMVAVSLMASMSKSRSLITLTDGHIGLGPPGSKPGDIVCALLGCNSAMVLRQQEDDKYIVVGEAYVDAMNDACSFLGPLPDNCMVAVHQKQLLFVNFDEPGDHREDPRLGPLPDAWERCQPGAVYSTMPWLDIGFMNPETQEARVWDPRMDAPALVAKGVELHDFPLI
;
A
#
# COMPACT_ATOMS: atom_id res chain seq x y z
N MET A 1 12.61 -24.89 -11.33
CA MET A 1 11.66 -23.77 -11.52
C MET A 1 11.96 -22.75 -10.42
N ARG A 2 12.36 -21.50 -10.75
CA ARG A 2 12.80 -20.54 -9.71
C ARG A 2 11.57 -19.96 -8.99
N LEU A 3 11.63 -19.92 -7.66
CA LEU A 3 10.57 -19.55 -6.70
C LEU A 3 10.01 -18.10 -6.81
N GLY A 4 10.45 -17.31 -7.80
CA GLY A 4 9.99 -15.94 -8.02
C GLY A 4 8.63 -15.84 -8.73
N ASP A 5 8.20 -16.86 -9.46
CA ASP A 5 6.99 -16.79 -10.30
C ASP A 5 5.67 -16.94 -9.51
N PHE A 6 5.70 -17.36 -8.24
CA PHE A 6 4.48 -17.62 -7.46
C PHE A 6 3.97 -16.42 -6.64
N ALA A 7 4.85 -15.48 -6.27
CA ALA A 7 4.43 -14.22 -5.64
C ALA A 7 3.66 -13.35 -6.65
N THR A 8 4.11 -13.39 -7.91
CA THR A 8 3.35 -12.89 -9.04
C THR A 8 2.01 -13.62 -9.13
N ALA A 9 1.92 -14.95 -8.89
CA ALA A 9 0.71 -15.79 -9.08
C ALA A 9 -0.51 -15.40 -8.22
N LEU A 10 -0.30 -14.79 -7.05
CA LEU A 10 -1.39 -14.30 -6.19
C LEU A 10 -1.78 -12.85 -6.49
N TRP A 11 -0.82 -12.03 -6.94
CA TRP A 11 -1.12 -10.76 -7.63
C TRP A 11 -1.90 -11.02 -8.94
N PHE A 12 -1.49 -12.05 -9.69
CA PHE A 12 -2.16 -12.65 -10.85
C PHE A 12 -3.57 -13.12 -10.51
N PHE A 13 -3.89 -13.59 -9.30
CA PHE A 13 -5.24 -14.10 -9.00
C PHE A 13 -6.28 -12.98 -8.89
N SER A 14 -5.88 -11.77 -8.46
CA SER A 14 -6.76 -10.60 -8.46
C SER A 14 -6.89 -9.95 -9.85
N ILE A 15 -5.95 -10.22 -10.75
CA ILE A 15 -5.93 -9.74 -12.15
C ILE A 15 -6.39 -10.82 -13.15
N ASN A 16 -6.51 -12.09 -12.72
CA ASN A 16 -6.87 -13.23 -13.56
C ASN A 16 -8.29 -13.15 -14.14
N GLN A 17 -9.11 -12.18 -13.73
CA GLN A 17 -10.34 -11.87 -14.48
C GLN A 17 -10.03 -11.30 -15.88
N ALA A 18 -8.87 -10.67 -16.12
CA ALA A 18 -8.45 -10.21 -17.44
C ALA A 18 -7.69 -11.29 -18.26
N VAL A 19 -7.09 -12.28 -17.62
CA VAL A 19 -6.16 -13.23 -18.27
C VAL A 19 -6.86 -14.41 -18.94
N ALA A 20 -8.12 -14.70 -18.61
CA ALA A 20 -8.92 -15.68 -19.34
C ALA A 20 -9.12 -15.31 -20.85
N ALA A 21 -8.71 -14.11 -21.27
CA ALA A 21 -8.93 -13.58 -22.61
C ALA A 21 -7.66 -13.41 -23.48
N THR A 22 -6.50 -14.01 -23.17
CA THR A 22 -5.30 -13.88 -24.04
C THR A 22 -4.89 -15.20 -24.71
N PRO A 23 -5.47 -15.56 -25.88
CA PRO A 23 -5.14 -16.78 -26.63
C PRO A 23 -3.65 -16.96 -26.96
N LEU A 24 -2.88 -15.87 -27.00
CA LEU A 24 -1.46 -15.85 -27.35
C LEU A 24 -0.56 -16.61 -26.36
N LEU A 25 -0.92 -16.67 -25.08
CA LEU A 25 -0.08 -17.31 -24.05
C LEU A 25 -0.14 -18.85 -24.11
N HIS A 26 -1.25 -19.41 -24.62
CA HIS A 26 -1.46 -20.86 -24.71
C HIS A 26 -0.57 -21.55 -25.78
N ASN A 27 -0.07 -20.79 -26.76
CA ASN A 27 0.74 -21.32 -27.87
C ASN A 27 2.25 -21.31 -27.59
N LEU A 28 2.67 -20.82 -26.43
CA LEU A 28 4.09 -20.70 -26.07
C LEU A 28 4.59 -22.00 -25.42
N GLY A 29 5.48 -22.72 -26.11
CA GLY A 29 6.07 -23.99 -25.64
C GLY A 29 6.94 -23.85 -24.37
N PRO A 30 7.26 -24.97 -23.69
CA PRO A 30 8.15 -24.97 -22.52
C PRO A 30 9.54 -24.39 -22.88
N GLY A 31 10.01 -23.39 -22.12
CA GLY A 31 11.28 -22.66 -22.37
C GLY A 31 11.12 -21.19 -22.76
N SER A 32 9.89 -20.72 -22.97
CA SER A 32 9.54 -19.35 -23.38
C SER A 32 9.17 -18.42 -22.21
N GLU A 33 9.68 -18.69 -21.01
CA GLU A 33 9.24 -18.00 -19.79
C GLU A 33 9.46 -16.48 -19.84
N ASP A 34 10.59 -16.04 -20.40
CA ASP A 34 10.86 -14.61 -20.61
C ASP A 34 9.87 -13.97 -21.60
N ALA A 35 9.49 -14.69 -22.66
CA ALA A 35 8.49 -14.21 -23.62
C ALA A 35 7.09 -14.15 -22.99
N ARG A 36 6.70 -15.14 -22.18
CA ARG A 36 5.43 -15.09 -21.42
C ARG A 36 5.40 -13.91 -20.46
N GLN A 37 6.48 -13.67 -19.72
CA GLN A 37 6.58 -12.53 -18.80
C GLN A 37 6.49 -11.19 -19.53
N ARG A 38 7.07 -11.07 -20.74
CA ARG A 38 6.97 -9.84 -21.57
C ARG A 38 5.56 -9.64 -22.12
N VAL A 39 4.96 -10.68 -22.71
CA VAL A 39 3.58 -10.61 -23.24
C VAL A 39 2.60 -10.31 -22.12
N HIS A 40 2.78 -10.89 -20.93
CA HIS A 40 1.95 -10.58 -19.78
C HIS A 40 2.13 -9.15 -19.29
N LEU A 41 3.37 -8.64 -19.20
CA LEU A 41 3.61 -7.24 -18.85
C LEU A 41 2.88 -6.32 -19.83
N ILE A 42 3.01 -6.57 -21.14
CA ILE A 42 2.34 -5.79 -22.17
C ILE A 42 0.80 -5.89 -22.03
N ALA A 43 0.26 -7.09 -21.82
CA ALA A 43 -1.18 -7.28 -21.63
C ALA A 43 -1.70 -6.56 -20.37
N THR A 44 -0.93 -6.54 -19.29
CA THR A 44 -1.25 -5.81 -18.05
C THR A 44 -1.18 -4.30 -18.27
N MET A 45 -0.19 -3.84 -19.02
CA MET A 45 0.05 -2.43 -19.35
C MET A 45 -0.80 -1.91 -20.51
N MET A 46 -1.61 -2.74 -21.16
CA MET A 46 -2.51 -2.35 -22.27
C MET A 46 -3.93 -2.94 -22.13
N GLY A 47 -4.21 -3.64 -21.02
CA GLY A 47 -5.46 -4.34 -20.81
C GLY A 47 -6.62 -3.41 -20.45
N PRO A 48 -7.88 -3.88 -20.50
CA PRO A 48 -9.06 -3.05 -20.20
C PRO A 48 -9.07 -2.49 -18.77
N ASN A 49 -8.30 -3.08 -17.85
CA ASN A 49 -8.11 -2.60 -16.48
C ASN A 49 -7.09 -1.46 -16.37
N LEU A 50 -6.55 -0.94 -17.47
CA LEU A 50 -5.61 0.19 -17.46
C LEU A 50 -6.19 1.42 -16.75
N ASN A 51 -7.50 1.62 -16.88
CA ASN A 51 -8.23 2.69 -16.22
C ASN A 51 -8.35 2.47 -14.71
N LEU A 52 -8.00 1.31 -14.16
CA LEU A 52 -8.03 1.04 -12.72
C LEU A 52 -6.63 1.00 -12.10
N THR A 53 -5.58 1.04 -12.92
CA THR A 53 -4.19 1.03 -12.44
C THR A 53 -3.66 2.44 -12.30
N SER A 54 -3.20 2.77 -11.10
CA SER A 54 -2.51 4.04 -10.87
C SER A 54 -1.17 4.04 -11.61
N TRP A 55 -0.62 5.22 -11.87
CA TRP A 55 0.66 5.31 -12.55
C TRP A 55 1.82 4.81 -11.66
N GLU A 56 1.70 4.90 -10.34
CA GLU A 56 2.59 4.27 -9.34
C GLU A 56 2.62 2.75 -9.55
N GLU A 57 1.45 2.11 -9.68
CA GLU A 57 1.38 0.68 -9.98
C GLU A 57 2.03 0.33 -11.32
N ARG A 58 1.94 1.22 -12.32
CA ARG A 58 2.62 1.06 -13.61
C ARG A 58 4.14 1.17 -13.47
N LEU A 59 4.64 2.15 -12.73
CA LEU A 59 6.07 2.26 -12.43
C LEU A 59 6.58 1.07 -11.62
N GLN A 60 5.81 0.58 -10.65
CA GLN A 60 6.11 -0.65 -9.90
C GLN A 60 6.28 -1.85 -10.84
N LEU A 61 5.40 -2.01 -11.84
CA LEU A 61 5.51 -3.09 -12.82
C LEU A 61 6.79 -2.98 -13.65
N LEU A 62 7.14 -1.76 -14.08
CA LEU A 62 8.35 -1.50 -14.87
C LEU A 62 9.63 -1.55 -14.04
N ARG A 63 9.56 -1.30 -12.72
CA ARG A 63 10.70 -1.33 -11.78
C ARG A 63 11.44 -2.67 -11.80
N THR A 64 10.75 -3.77 -12.07
CA THR A 64 11.35 -5.11 -12.18
C THR A 64 12.18 -5.33 -13.45
N ARG A 65 12.07 -4.44 -14.44
CA ARG A 65 12.77 -4.56 -15.73
C ARG A 65 14.14 -3.91 -15.67
N LYS A 66 15.12 -4.55 -16.30
CA LYS A 66 16.48 -4.01 -16.39
C LYS A 66 16.52 -2.88 -17.41
N CYS A 67 17.26 -1.83 -17.11
CA CYS A 67 17.66 -0.78 -18.05
C CYS A 67 19.18 -0.61 -17.99
N PHE A 68 19.77 -0.09 -19.07
CA PHE A 68 21.19 0.25 -19.09
C PHE A 68 21.45 1.57 -18.36
N ASP A 69 20.64 2.58 -18.66
CA ASP A 69 20.67 3.87 -18.00
C ASP A 69 19.57 3.93 -16.90
N PRO A 70 19.90 4.24 -15.63
CA PRO A 70 18.89 4.37 -14.58
C PRO A 70 17.80 5.42 -14.86
N HIS A 71 18.07 6.44 -15.68
CA HIS A 71 17.08 7.44 -16.11
C HIS A 71 15.88 6.81 -16.84
N ASP A 72 16.13 5.74 -17.60
CA ASP A 72 15.11 5.07 -18.41
C ASP A 72 14.04 4.36 -17.58
N LYS A 73 14.24 4.20 -16.27
CA LYS A 73 13.18 3.76 -15.35
C LYS A 73 11.99 4.71 -15.36
N ILE A 74 12.26 6.00 -15.54
CA ILE A 74 11.24 7.05 -15.65
C ILE A 74 11.00 7.38 -17.12
N TYR A 75 12.05 7.75 -17.86
CA TYR A 75 11.88 8.26 -19.22
C TYR A 75 11.33 7.19 -20.18
N GLY A 76 11.73 5.93 -20.02
CA GLY A 76 11.17 4.81 -20.78
C GLY A 76 9.73 4.48 -20.41
N ALA A 77 9.26 4.87 -19.21
CA ALA A 77 7.89 4.66 -18.76
C ALA A 77 6.91 5.71 -19.31
N LEU A 78 7.39 6.89 -19.74
CA LEU A 78 6.51 8.00 -20.17
C LEU A 78 5.52 7.61 -21.27
N GLY A 79 5.89 6.68 -22.16
CA GLY A 79 5.01 6.19 -23.23
C GLY A 79 3.81 5.36 -22.76
N VAL A 80 3.76 4.96 -21.48
CA VAL A 80 2.69 4.15 -20.89
C VAL A 80 2.06 4.78 -19.64
N LEU A 81 2.55 5.95 -19.21
CA LEU A 81 1.91 6.75 -18.16
C LEU A 81 0.72 7.54 -18.71
N PRO A 82 -0.22 8.02 -17.87
CA PRO A 82 -1.26 8.95 -18.28
C PRO A 82 -0.67 10.18 -18.99
N ARG A 83 -1.32 10.63 -20.06
CA ARG A 83 -0.80 11.69 -20.94
C ARG A 83 -0.55 13.00 -20.17
N GLU A 84 -1.44 13.33 -19.25
CA GLU A 84 -1.37 14.54 -18.44
C GLU A 84 -0.11 14.53 -17.57
N LEU A 85 0.22 13.38 -16.98
CA LEU A 85 1.40 13.22 -16.16
C LEU A 85 2.68 13.15 -17.01
N ALA A 86 2.66 12.38 -18.10
CA ALA A 86 3.81 12.26 -19.00
C ALA A 86 4.22 13.62 -19.59
N ALA A 87 3.26 14.52 -19.83
CA ALA A 87 3.52 15.87 -20.31
C ALA A 87 4.26 16.76 -19.29
N LEU A 88 4.25 16.42 -17.99
CA LEU A 88 4.94 17.16 -16.94
C LEU A 88 6.43 16.77 -16.79
N ILE A 89 6.88 15.71 -17.47
CA ILE A 89 8.24 15.19 -17.35
C ILE A 89 8.90 15.24 -18.73
N THR A 90 9.92 16.08 -18.88
CA THR A 90 10.72 16.15 -20.10
C THR A 90 12.02 15.37 -19.90
N PRO A 91 12.34 14.39 -20.76
CA PRO A 91 13.61 13.68 -20.69
C PRO A 91 14.82 14.60 -20.81
N ASP A 92 15.60 14.68 -19.75
CA ASP A 92 16.89 15.38 -19.68
C ASP A 92 17.93 14.45 -19.06
N TYR A 93 18.88 13.98 -19.88
CA TYR A 93 19.96 13.08 -19.48
C TYR A 93 21.21 13.84 -18.97
N SER A 94 21.16 15.17 -18.89
CA SER A 94 22.21 15.97 -18.22
C SER A 94 22.06 15.96 -16.70
N LEU A 95 20.87 15.65 -16.20
CA LEU A 95 20.59 15.46 -14.78
C LEU A 95 21.20 14.15 -14.27
N THR A 96 21.40 14.08 -12.96
CA THR A 96 21.70 12.81 -12.28
C THR A 96 20.42 12.00 -12.08
N ALA A 97 20.55 10.68 -11.96
CA ALA A 97 19.40 9.82 -11.69
C ALA A 97 18.70 10.17 -10.36
N THR A 98 19.45 10.65 -9.36
CA THR A 98 18.91 11.20 -8.11
C THR A 98 17.97 12.38 -8.37
N GLU A 99 18.38 13.34 -9.20
CA GLU A 99 17.56 14.49 -9.55
C GLU A 99 16.33 14.08 -10.34
N VAL A 100 16.47 13.16 -11.30
CA VAL A 100 15.33 12.69 -12.10
C VAL A 100 14.30 11.98 -11.23
N TYR A 101 14.75 11.15 -10.29
CA TYR A 101 13.85 10.42 -9.42
C TYR A 101 13.15 11.36 -8.43
N ARG A 102 13.90 12.29 -7.82
CA ARG A 102 13.35 13.32 -6.94
C ARG A 102 12.35 14.21 -7.67
N ASN A 103 12.72 14.74 -8.83
CA ASN A 103 11.86 15.60 -9.63
C ASN A 103 10.58 14.87 -10.05
N THR A 104 10.69 13.58 -10.40
CA THR A 104 9.51 12.75 -10.69
C THR A 104 8.58 12.64 -9.49
N PHE A 105 9.11 12.38 -8.30
CA PHE A 105 8.32 12.38 -7.06
C PHE A 105 7.61 13.72 -6.82
N ILE A 106 8.33 14.83 -6.90
CA ILE A 106 7.76 16.15 -6.63
C ILE A 106 6.71 16.56 -7.68
N THR A 107 6.97 16.29 -8.97
CA THR A 107 6.02 16.56 -10.06
C THR A 107 4.73 15.76 -9.87
N THR A 108 4.83 14.51 -9.47
CA THR A 108 3.68 13.62 -9.30
C THR A 108 2.90 13.88 -8.02
N LEU A 109 3.59 14.21 -6.92
CA LEU A 109 2.98 14.76 -5.71
C LEU A 109 2.20 16.04 -6.01
N SER A 110 2.78 16.96 -6.79
CA SER A 110 2.12 18.22 -7.16
C SER A 110 0.91 18.00 -8.07
N ALA A 111 0.98 17.04 -9.00
CA ALA A 111 -0.10 16.74 -9.93
C ALA A 111 -1.27 15.97 -9.30
N SER A 112 -0.99 15.08 -8.34
CA SER A 112 -2.01 14.25 -7.69
C SER A 112 -2.49 14.81 -6.36
N SER A 113 -1.67 15.60 -5.67
CA SER A 113 -1.85 15.91 -4.24
C SER A 113 -1.89 14.66 -3.35
N HIS A 114 -1.15 13.60 -3.68
CA HIS A 114 -1.05 12.38 -2.87
C HIS A 114 0.39 11.89 -2.71
N LEU A 115 0.62 11.15 -1.62
CA LEU A 115 1.91 10.58 -1.21
C LEU A 115 1.95 9.05 -1.43
N VAL A 116 1.23 8.53 -2.44
CA VAL A 116 1.16 7.09 -2.72
C VAL A 116 2.55 6.50 -2.96
N GLN A 117 3.44 7.26 -3.61
CA GLN A 117 4.82 6.84 -3.88
C GLN A 117 5.66 6.58 -2.62
N LEU A 118 5.31 7.15 -1.46
CA LEU A 118 6.04 6.82 -0.22
C LEU A 118 5.93 5.33 0.09
N GLY A 119 4.81 4.69 -0.27
CA GLY A 119 4.63 3.25 -0.13
C GLY A 119 5.58 2.41 -1.01
N GLU A 120 6.31 3.02 -1.93
CA GLU A 120 7.34 2.38 -2.75
C GLU A 120 8.76 2.52 -2.19
N CYS A 121 8.94 3.32 -1.14
CA CYS A 121 10.22 3.53 -0.48
C CYS A 121 10.54 2.35 0.44
N GLU A 122 11.76 1.84 0.34
CA GLU A 122 12.27 0.74 1.17
C GLU A 122 13.72 1.00 1.55
N TYR A 123 13.93 1.60 2.72
CA TYR A 123 15.26 1.81 3.23
C TYR A 123 15.76 0.59 4.02
N HIS A 124 17.01 0.21 3.76
CA HIS A 124 17.74 -0.75 4.57
C HIS A 124 19.24 -0.49 4.43
N GLU A 125 19.98 -0.71 5.51
CA GLU A 125 21.44 -0.54 5.53
C GLU A 125 22.09 -1.42 4.44
N GLY A 126 23.02 -0.84 3.68
CA GLY A 126 23.75 -1.54 2.61
C GLY A 126 22.94 -1.77 1.32
N SER A 127 21.81 -1.09 1.12
CA SER A 127 21.10 -1.11 -0.17
C SER A 127 22.03 -0.63 -1.30
N PRO A 128 22.14 -1.36 -2.43
CA PRO A 128 23.02 -1.02 -3.56
C PRO A 128 22.48 0.13 -4.43
N GLY A 129 21.60 0.95 -3.87
CA GLY A 129 20.84 1.96 -4.57
C GLY A 129 21.65 3.17 -5.02
N ILE A 130 20.95 4.14 -5.62
CA ILE A 130 21.58 5.38 -6.10
C ILE A 130 22.16 6.18 -4.91
N PRO A 131 23.47 6.49 -4.91
CA PRO A 131 24.08 7.24 -3.82
C PRO A 131 23.45 8.63 -3.61
N GLY A 132 23.20 9.01 -2.36
CA GLY A 132 22.66 10.32 -2.00
C GLY A 132 21.19 10.54 -2.37
N LEU A 133 20.46 9.49 -2.77
CA LEU A 133 19.02 9.55 -2.94
C LEU A 133 18.34 9.71 -1.57
N PRO A 134 17.48 10.73 -1.38
CA PRO A 134 16.70 10.89 -0.15
C PRO A 134 15.80 9.68 0.10
N THR A 135 15.58 9.28 1.36
CA THR A 135 14.87 8.02 1.65
C THR A 135 13.37 8.08 1.35
N TRP A 136 12.82 9.29 1.23
CA TRP A 136 11.46 9.54 0.77
C TRP A 136 11.28 9.48 -0.75
N VAL A 137 12.37 9.29 -1.51
CA VAL A 137 12.31 9.06 -2.96
C VAL A 137 12.46 7.56 -3.26
N PRO A 138 11.53 6.94 -4.00
CA PRO A 138 11.68 5.56 -4.42
C PRO A 138 12.90 5.38 -5.32
N ASP A 139 13.77 4.43 -4.99
CA ASP A 139 14.84 4.04 -5.90
C ASP A 139 14.30 3.08 -6.98
N TRP A 140 13.84 3.63 -8.10
CA TRP A 140 13.32 2.84 -9.22
C TRP A 140 14.39 2.00 -9.95
N SER A 141 15.68 2.22 -9.66
CA SER A 141 16.77 1.45 -10.27
C SER A 141 16.84 0.03 -9.69
N VAL A 142 16.45 -0.14 -8.42
CA VAL A 142 16.46 -1.42 -7.71
C VAL A 142 15.06 -2.01 -7.55
N PRO A 143 14.88 -3.34 -7.72
CA PRO A 143 13.62 -3.99 -7.38
C PRO A 143 13.31 -3.87 -5.89
N ARG A 144 12.02 -3.81 -5.54
CA ARG A 144 11.60 -3.94 -4.14
C ARG A 144 11.93 -5.32 -3.59
N LYS A 145 12.19 -5.39 -2.29
CA LYS A 145 12.30 -6.64 -1.55
C LYS A 145 10.94 -7.15 -1.11
N THR A 146 10.01 -6.25 -0.79
CA THR A 146 8.67 -6.62 -0.33
C THR A 146 7.65 -6.43 -1.44
N LEU A 147 6.56 -7.20 -1.41
CA LEU A 147 5.41 -6.92 -2.26
C LEU A 147 4.72 -5.63 -1.79
N PRO A 148 4.29 -4.76 -2.71
CA PRO A 148 3.53 -3.57 -2.37
C PRO A 148 2.22 -3.94 -1.67
N LEU A 149 1.87 -3.21 -0.60
CA LEU A 149 0.55 -3.35 0.02
C LEU A 149 -0.54 -2.61 -0.76
N ASN A 150 -0.14 -1.71 -1.67
CA ASN A 150 -0.96 -0.92 -2.59
C ASN A 150 -2.05 -0.10 -1.89
N GLY A 151 -1.76 0.44 -0.70
CA GLY A 151 -2.71 1.30 0.01
C GLY A 151 -4.03 0.60 0.37
N ASN A 152 -4.06 -0.74 0.47
CA ASN A 152 -5.28 -1.50 0.81
C ASN A 152 -5.90 -1.07 2.16
N GLY A 153 -5.08 -0.48 3.03
CA GLY A 153 -5.53 0.03 4.31
C GLY A 153 -6.28 1.35 4.23
N PHE A 154 -6.13 2.16 3.17
CA PHE A 154 -6.71 3.51 3.10
C PHE A 154 -6.45 4.34 4.37
N VAL A 155 -5.21 4.28 4.88
CA VAL A 155 -4.81 4.87 6.17
C VAL A 155 -5.09 6.37 6.25
N SER A 156 -4.99 7.08 5.12
CA SER A 156 -5.28 8.52 5.06
C SER A 156 -6.71 8.88 4.66
N GLY A 157 -7.58 7.88 4.48
CA GLY A 157 -8.91 8.08 3.90
C GLY A 157 -8.85 8.85 2.58
N GLN A 158 -9.80 9.77 2.37
CA GLN A 158 -9.82 10.66 1.21
C GLN A 158 -9.15 12.02 1.52
N SER A 159 -8.01 12.01 2.23
CA SER A 159 -7.21 13.23 2.44
C SER A 159 -6.25 13.48 1.28
N ARG A 160 -5.94 14.76 1.03
CA ARG A 160 -4.78 15.13 0.21
C ARG A 160 -3.50 15.12 1.04
N ALA A 161 -2.37 15.13 0.34
CA ALA A 161 -1.07 15.40 0.90
C ALA A 161 -0.99 16.83 1.45
N TRP A 162 -0.41 16.91 2.64
CA TRP A 162 0.05 18.16 3.25
C TRP A 162 1.56 18.08 3.28
N ALA A 163 2.20 18.65 2.25
CA ALA A 163 3.62 18.48 2.02
C ALA A 163 4.27 19.78 1.53
N LEU A 164 5.51 20.01 1.96
CA LEU A 164 6.37 21.11 1.55
C LEU A 164 7.74 20.55 1.20
N HIS A 165 8.32 21.00 0.08
CA HIS A 165 9.67 20.62 -0.35
C HIS A 165 10.59 21.84 -0.27
N PRO A 166 11.11 22.20 0.93
CA PRO A 166 11.88 23.43 1.13
C PRO A 166 13.26 23.40 0.46
N CYS A 167 13.86 22.21 0.33
CA CYS A 167 15.15 22.02 -0.32
C CYS A 167 15.26 20.59 -0.87
N PRO A 168 16.20 20.30 -1.80
CA PRO A 168 16.29 19.02 -2.50
C PRO A 168 16.35 17.76 -1.60
N GLU A 169 16.86 17.89 -0.39
CA GLU A 169 17.04 16.80 0.56
C GLU A 169 15.81 16.55 1.42
N ILE A 170 14.97 17.57 1.65
CA ILE A 170 13.91 17.50 2.64
C ILE A 170 12.53 17.53 1.98
N LEU A 171 11.71 16.53 2.29
CA LEU A 171 10.26 16.57 2.08
C LEU A 171 9.57 16.63 3.43
N LYS A 172 9.03 17.79 3.80
CA LYS A 172 8.25 17.96 5.03
C LYS A 172 6.81 17.53 4.78
N VAL A 173 6.33 16.50 5.47
CA VAL A 173 4.95 15.98 5.33
C VAL A 173 4.20 16.05 6.65
N THR A 174 2.90 16.29 6.62
CA THR A 174 2.05 16.33 7.83
C THR A 174 1.28 15.02 8.01
N GLY A 175 1.21 14.54 9.24
CA GLY A 175 0.49 13.32 9.59
C GLY A 175 0.35 13.14 11.09
N ARG A 176 0.11 11.91 11.53
CA ARG A 176 0.00 11.53 12.93
C ARG A 176 0.86 10.30 13.23
N ALA A 177 1.62 10.36 14.32
CA ALA A 177 2.26 9.17 14.87
C ALA A 177 1.18 8.28 15.50
N PHE A 178 1.09 7.03 15.07
CA PHE A 178 0.14 6.07 15.60
C PHE A 178 0.69 5.33 16.82
N GLY A 179 1.93 4.86 16.72
CA GLY A 179 2.61 4.17 17.82
C GLY A 179 4.08 3.92 17.50
N PHE A 180 4.82 3.42 18.50
CA PHE A 180 6.23 3.08 18.37
C PHE A 180 6.39 1.57 18.26
N VAL A 181 7.31 1.13 17.39
CA VAL A 181 7.71 -0.28 17.31
C VAL A 181 8.37 -0.65 18.62
N GLU A 182 7.75 -1.56 19.36
CA GLU A 182 8.29 -2.14 20.59
C GLU A 182 9.27 -3.26 20.26
N SER A 183 8.89 -4.15 19.34
CA SER A 183 9.75 -5.22 18.85
C SER A 183 9.53 -5.49 17.37
N ALA A 184 10.60 -5.91 16.69
CA ALA A 184 10.59 -6.38 15.32
C ALA A 184 11.19 -7.78 15.28
N GLY A 185 10.43 -8.76 14.79
CA GLY A 185 10.88 -10.14 14.63
C GLY A 185 11.93 -10.30 13.52
N PRO A 186 12.53 -11.49 13.38
CA PRO A 186 13.44 -11.78 12.27
C PRO A 186 12.75 -11.54 10.92
N VAL A 187 13.45 -10.93 9.96
CA VAL A 187 12.93 -10.68 8.61
C VAL A 187 12.64 -12.01 7.91
N ALA A 188 11.44 -12.15 7.33
CA ALA A 188 11.09 -13.35 6.59
C ALA A 188 11.98 -13.52 5.37
N PRO A 189 12.49 -14.74 5.10
CA PRO A 189 13.27 -15.02 3.91
C PRO A 189 12.49 -14.81 2.61
N THR A 190 13.11 -15.08 1.47
CA THR A 190 12.45 -14.95 0.15
C THR A 190 11.88 -16.27 -0.36
N ALA A 191 12.49 -17.41 0.01
CA ALA A 191 12.00 -18.74 -0.35
C ALA A 191 10.71 -19.06 0.42
N THR A 192 9.66 -19.44 -0.30
CA THR A 192 8.31 -19.58 0.28
C THR A 192 8.26 -20.54 1.47
N ILE A 193 8.97 -21.67 1.43
CA ILE A 193 8.99 -22.63 2.54
C ILE A 193 9.62 -22.02 3.81
N ASP A 194 10.62 -21.17 3.67
CA ASP A 194 11.30 -20.53 4.79
C ASP A 194 10.49 -19.36 5.35
N VAL A 195 9.75 -18.65 4.49
CA VAL A 195 8.75 -17.68 4.95
C VAL A 195 7.71 -18.34 5.82
N LEU A 196 7.21 -19.51 5.40
CA LEU A 196 6.21 -20.27 6.15
C LEU A 196 6.74 -20.75 7.50
N ARG A 197 8.00 -21.20 7.57
CA ARG A 197 8.68 -21.48 8.85
C ARG A 197 8.77 -20.23 9.72
N GLN A 198 9.10 -19.09 9.13
CA GLN A 198 9.19 -17.83 9.85
C GLN A 198 7.83 -17.38 10.39
N ILE A 199 6.75 -17.55 9.61
CA ILE A 199 5.38 -17.26 10.06
C ILE A 199 5.03 -18.11 11.30
N LEU A 200 5.31 -19.42 11.30
CA LEU A 200 5.07 -20.26 12.47
C LEU A 200 5.89 -19.80 13.68
N ALA A 201 7.14 -19.38 13.46
CA ALA A 201 8.01 -18.86 14.51
C ALA A 201 7.60 -17.48 15.05
N TRP A 202 6.85 -16.70 14.28
CA TRP A 202 6.32 -15.40 14.68
C TRP A 202 5.04 -15.50 15.53
N GLU A 203 4.35 -16.63 15.55
CA GLU A 203 3.08 -16.77 16.27
C GLU A 203 3.27 -16.49 17.77
N PRO A 204 2.54 -15.51 18.35
CA PRO A 204 2.63 -15.23 19.77
C PRO A 204 2.16 -16.40 20.63
N GLU A 205 2.79 -16.60 21.78
CA GLU A 205 2.39 -17.66 22.72
C GLU A 205 0.95 -17.46 23.21
N GLY A 206 0.16 -18.53 23.17
CA GLY A 206 -1.25 -18.50 23.62
C GLY A 206 -2.20 -17.68 22.74
N ALA A 207 -1.80 -17.33 21.50
CA ALA A 207 -2.53 -16.41 20.63
C ALA A 207 -4.02 -16.74 20.47
N ALA A 208 -4.39 -18.03 20.43
CA ALA A 208 -5.77 -18.47 20.23
C ALA A 208 -6.75 -18.10 21.37
N LYS A 209 -6.25 -17.80 22.57
CA LYS A 209 -7.08 -17.48 23.75
C LYS A 209 -6.82 -16.10 24.32
N LYS A 210 -5.67 -15.50 23.98
CA LYS A 210 -5.28 -14.18 24.47
C LYS A 210 -6.16 -13.11 23.79
N PRO A 211 -6.85 -12.24 24.55
CA PRO A 211 -7.60 -11.14 23.96
C PRO A 211 -6.65 -10.15 23.28
N TYR A 212 -7.12 -9.55 22.19
CA TYR A 212 -6.37 -8.54 21.44
C TYR A 212 -6.94 -7.13 21.68
N VAL A 213 -6.07 -6.12 21.67
CA VAL A 213 -6.43 -4.72 21.95
C VAL A 213 -7.46 -4.16 20.96
N GLY A 214 -7.40 -4.59 19.68
CA GLY A 214 -8.37 -4.23 18.65
C GLY A 214 -9.63 -5.10 18.63
N GLY A 215 -9.88 -5.90 19.68
CA GLY A 215 -10.97 -6.86 19.74
C GLY A 215 -10.61 -8.24 19.19
N GLY A 216 -11.41 -9.25 19.56
CA GLY A 216 -11.14 -10.65 19.21
C GLY A 216 -9.91 -11.22 19.92
N THR A 217 -9.25 -12.19 19.29
CA THR A 217 -8.05 -12.84 19.83
C THR A 217 -6.77 -12.38 19.14
N VAL A 218 -5.63 -12.57 19.80
CA VAL A 218 -4.32 -12.30 19.18
C VAL A 218 -4.11 -13.14 17.92
N LEU A 219 -4.67 -14.36 17.86
CA LEU A 219 -4.62 -15.19 16.65
C LEU A 219 -5.40 -14.56 15.48
N ASP A 220 -6.56 -13.97 15.74
CA ASP A 220 -7.35 -13.28 14.71
C ASP A 220 -6.57 -12.10 14.13
N ALA A 221 -6.00 -11.27 15.02
CA ALA A 221 -5.15 -10.15 14.63
C ALA A 221 -3.92 -10.62 13.85
N PHE A 222 -3.31 -11.74 14.25
CA PHE A 222 -2.11 -12.29 13.61
C PHE A 222 -2.43 -12.76 12.18
N VAL A 223 -3.51 -13.52 12.01
CA VAL A 223 -3.98 -13.96 10.69
C VAL A 223 -4.36 -12.77 9.82
N MET A 224 -5.11 -11.79 10.34
CA MET A 224 -5.47 -10.56 9.59
C MET A 224 -4.22 -9.79 9.13
N THR A 225 -3.24 -9.66 10.02
CA THR A 225 -1.96 -8.99 9.76
C THR A 225 -1.20 -9.67 8.64
N LEU A 226 -1.08 -11.00 8.68
CA LEU A 226 -0.41 -11.78 7.63
C LEU A 226 -1.14 -11.72 6.29
N LEU A 227 -2.45 -11.48 6.28
CA LEU A 227 -3.23 -11.27 5.05
C LEU A 227 -3.16 -9.83 4.53
N GLY A 228 -2.64 -8.89 5.32
CA GLY A 228 -2.66 -7.46 5.00
C GLY A 228 -4.08 -6.93 4.74
N GLY A 229 -5.04 -7.39 5.54
CA GLY A 229 -6.45 -6.98 5.47
C GLY A 229 -7.26 -7.63 4.35
N ARG A 230 -6.68 -8.57 3.59
CA ARG A 230 -7.32 -9.20 2.43
C ARG A 230 -8.23 -10.36 2.85
N VAL A 231 -9.39 -10.01 3.39
CA VAL A 231 -10.45 -10.95 3.76
C VAL A 231 -11.73 -10.66 2.99
N ARG A 232 -12.62 -11.65 2.90
CA ARG A 232 -13.87 -11.55 2.11
C ARG A 232 -14.85 -10.53 2.67
N GLU A 233 -14.89 -10.38 3.99
CA GLU A 233 -15.75 -9.40 4.69
C GLU A 233 -15.45 -7.98 4.18
N ARG A 234 -14.17 -7.65 4.00
CA ARG A 234 -13.72 -6.39 3.41
C ARG A 234 -13.87 -6.39 1.89
N HIS A 235 -13.56 -7.49 1.20
CA HIS A 235 -13.57 -7.55 -0.27
C HIS A 235 -14.65 -8.52 -0.79
N PHE A 236 -15.92 -8.19 -0.58
CA PHE A 236 -17.04 -9.10 -0.81
C PHE A 236 -17.18 -9.63 -2.25
N ALA A 237 -16.75 -8.85 -3.26
CA ALA A 237 -16.78 -9.25 -4.67
C ALA A 237 -15.58 -10.13 -5.09
N SER A 238 -14.68 -10.45 -4.15
CA SER A 238 -13.49 -11.26 -4.40
C SER A 238 -13.70 -12.74 -4.04
N ARG A 239 -12.76 -13.59 -4.48
CA ARG A 239 -12.69 -15.01 -4.06
C ARG A 239 -11.88 -15.23 -2.78
N LEU A 240 -11.61 -14.16 -2.01
CA LEU A 240 -10.87 -14.25 -0.77
C LEU A 240 -11.66 -15.06 0.27
N TYR A 241 -10.95 -15.56 1.28
CA TYR A 241 -11.57 -16.27 2.39
C TYR A 241 -12.07 -15.28 3.44
N PRO A 242 -13.18 -15.61 4.13
CA PRO A 242 -13.48 -15.02 5.43
C PRO A 242 -12.30 -15.17 6.38
N LEU A 243 -12.17 -14.26 7.33
CA LEU A 243 -11.14 -14.35 8.36
C LEU A 243 -11.23 -15.69 9.12
N ALA A 244 -12.46 -16.14 9.42
CA ALA A 244 -12.69 -17.40 10.10
C ALA A 244 -12.12 -18.60 9.33
N ASN A 245 -12.36 -18.68 8.02
CA ASN A 245 -11.83 -19.76 7.17
C ASN A 245 -10.31 -19.66 6.98
N ALA A 246 -9.78 -18.44 6.85
CA ALA A 246 -8.33 -18.25 6.77
C ALA A 246 -7.62 -18.69 8.05
N ARG A 247 -8.24 -18.43 9.21
CA ARG A 247 -7.76 -18.90 10.53
C ARG A 247 -7.83 -20.41 10.67
N GLU A 248 -8.92 -21.04 10.20
CA GLU A 248 -9.03 -22.50 10.16
C GLU A 248 -7.92 -23.11 9.30
N GLU A 249 -7.71 -22.58 8.08
CA GLU A 249 -6.66 -23.05 7.17
C GLU A 249 -5.26 -22.88 7.79
N TYR A 250 -5.00 -21.75 8.48
CA TYR A 250 -3.75 -21.54 9.23
C TYR A 250 -3.60 -22.56 10.37
N CYS A 251 -4.67 -22.84 11.12
CA CYS A 251 -4.65 -23.84 12.20
C CYS A 251 -4.35 -25.25 11.69
N ASP A 252 -4.84 -25.61 10.51
CA ASP A 252 -4.50 -26.89 9.88
C ASP A 252 -3.06 -26.89 9.36
N PHE A 253 -2.62 -25.78 8.78
CA PHE A 253 -1.23 -25.59 8.36
C PHE A 253 -0.21 -25.78 9.49
N ARG A 254 -0.50 -25.30 10.71
CA ARG A 254 0.37 -25.49 11.90
C ARG A 254 0.69 -26.95 12.21
N LYS A 255 -0.14 -27.88 11.75
CA LYS A 255 -0.01 -29.33 11.98
C LYS A 255 0.77 -30.02 10.86
N VAL A 256 1.09 -29.31 9.78
CA VAL A 256 1.77 -29.86 8.60
C VAL A 256 3.28 -29.83 8.81
N GLU A 257 3.94 -30.95 8.55
CA GLU A 257 5.41 -30.99 8.47
C GLU A 257 5.90 -30.32 7.17
N LEU A 258 6.65 -29.23 7.33
CA LEU A 258 7.18 -28.44 6.21
C LEU A 258 8.38 -29.11 5.56
N ASN A 259 8.20 -29.62 4.34
CA ASN A 259 9.25 -30.20 3.50
C ASN A 259 9.29 -29.51 2.12
N GLU A 260 10.26 -29.87 1.28
CA GLU A 260 10.43 -29.25 -0.05
C GLU A 260 9.24 -29.49 -1.00
N PHE A 261 8.40 -30.50 -0.74
CA PHE A 261 7.29 -30.91 -1.60
C PHE A 261 5.90 -30.53 -1.05
N THR A 262 5.82 -29.73 0.02
CA THR A 262 4.51 -29.30 0.57
C THR A 262 3.73 -28.50 -0.49
N ASP A 263 2.60 -29.06 -0.98
CA ASP A 263 1.76 -28.44 -2.00
C ASP A 263 0.85 -27.35 -1.40
N ILE A 264 1.48 -26.31 -0.87
CA ILE A 264 0.84 -25.13 -0.28
C ILE A 264 -0.09 -24.40 -1.24
N ARG A 265 0.01 -24.68 -2.55
CA ARG A 265 -0.82 -24.07 -3.60
C ARG A 265 -2.31 -24.39 -3.44
N LYS A 266 -2.64 -25.45 -2.70
CA LYS A 266 -4.02 -25.79 -2.33
C LYS A 266 -4.52 -25.00 -1.10
N MET A 267 -3.60 -24.36 -0.37
CA MET A 267 -3.85 -23.56 0.81
C MET A 267 -3.84 -22.08 0.41
N VAL A 268 -5.03 -21.55 0.11
CA VAL A 268 -5.20 -20.22 -0.49
C VAL A 268 -4.79 -19.12 0.49
N ALA A 269 -5.29 -19.17 1.73
CA ALA A 269 -4.99 -18.17 2.74
C ALA A 269 -3.51 -18.22 3.14
N VAL A 270 -2.95 -19.42 3.35
CA VAL A 270 -1.54 -19.60 3.73
C VAL A 270 -0.59 -19.15 2.61
N SER A 271 -0.94 -19.39 1.35
CA SER A 271 -0.14 -18.89 0.22
C SER A 271 -0.15 -17.36 0.14
N LEU A 272 -1.28 -16.73 0.46
CA LEU A 272 -1.39 -15.28 0.55
C LEU A 272 -0.55 -14.75 1.72
N MET A 273 -0.64 -15.34 2.91
CA MET A 273 0.17 -14.99 4.08
C MET A 273 1.67 -15.04 3.76
N ALA A 274 2.13 -16.10 3.11
CA ALA A 274 3.52 -16.22 2.69
C ALA A 274 3.92 -15.15 1.67
N SER A 275 3.03 -14.77 0.76
CA SER A 275 3.32 -13.72 -0.22
C SER A 275 3.45 -12.35 0.44
N MET A 276 2.54 -12.02 1.36
CA MET A 276 2.54 -10.74 2.08
C MET A 276 3.74 -10.62 3.04
N SER A 277 4.18 -11.73 3.62
CA SER A 277 5.24 -11.75 4.64
C SER A 277 6.66 -11.72 4.08
N LYS A 278 6.85 -12.02 2.79
CA LYS A 278 8.19 -12.06 2.15
C LYS A 278 8.97 -10.77 2.37
N SER A 279 10.18 -10.91 2.90
CA SER A 279 11.09 -9.80 3.22
C SER A 279 10.52 -8.77 4.22
N ARG A 280 9.46 -9.09 4.95
CA ARG A 280 8.90 -8.24 6.02
C ARG A 280 9.27 -8.79 7.38
N SER A 281 9.09 -7.96 8.41
CA SER A 281 9.20 -8.35 9.81
C SER A 281 7.82 -8.26 10.46
N LEU A 282 7.46 -9.23 11.32
CA LEU A 282 6.35 -9.02 12.24
C LEU A 282 6.80 -7.98 13.27
N ILE A 283 6.06 -6.88 13.35
CA ILE A 283 6.28 -5.83 14.35
C ILE A 283 5.18 -5.88 15.41
N THR A 284 5.55 -5.49 16.62
CA THR A 284 4.63 -5.20 17.72
C THR A 284 4.81 -3.75 18.12
N LEU A 285 3.73 -3.07 18.48
CA LEU A 285 3.74 -1.69 18.92
C LEU A 285 3.58 -1.61 20.43
N THR A 286 4.04 -0.50 21.01
CA THR A 286 4.01 -0.24 22.47
C THR A 286 2.61 -0.24 23.09
N ASP A 287 1.57 -0.10 22.28
CA ASP A 287 0.16 -0.14 22.70
C ASP A 287 -0.49 -1.53 22.52
N GLY A 288 0.31 -2.54 22.14
CA GLY A 288 -0.11 -3.92 22.00
C GLY A 288 -0.64 -4.30 20.60
N HIS A 289 -0.66 -3.36 19.65
CA HIS A 289 -0.99 -3.70 18.27
C HIS A 289 0.12 -4.50 17.59
N ILE A 290 -0.25 -5.32 16.61
CA ILE A 290 0.69 -6.06 15.76
C ILE A 290 0.56 -5.64 14.30
N GLY A 291 1.65 -5.81 13.55
CA GLY A 291 1.71 -5.41 12.15
C GLY A 291 2.79 -6.12 11.35
N LEU A 292 2.84 -5.83 10.04
CA LEU A 292 3.95 -6.20 9.17
C LEU A 292 4.75 -4.94 8.82
N GLY A 293 6.01 -4.89 9.26
CA GLY A 293 6.94 -3.82 8.95
C GLY A 293 7.85 -4.13 7.76
N PRO A 294 8.47 -3.10 7.15
CA PRO A 294 9.56 -3.27 6.18
C PRO A 294 10.77 -4.00 6.81
N PRO A 295 11.69 -4.58 6.00
CA PRO A 295 12.83 -5.35 6.50
C PRO A 295 13.77 -4.54 7.40
N GLY A 296 13.77 -3.22 7.26
CA GLY A 296 14.59 -2.32 8.06
C GLY A 296 14.02 -1.96 9.44
N SER A 297 12.82 -2.45 9.81
CA SER A 297 12.13 -2.07 11.07
C SER A 297 12.93 -2.47 12.31
N LYS A 298 12.99 -1.57 13.31
CA LYS A 298 13.72 -1.76 14.58
C LYS A 298 12.90 -1.17 15.74
N PRO A 299 13.12 -1.63 16.99
CA PRO A 299 12.54 -0.99 18.17
C PRO A 299 12.84 0.52 18.21
N GLY A 300 11.84 1.32 18.56
CA GLY A 300 11.90 2.78 18.57
C GLY A 300 11.52 3.46 17.25
N ASP A 301 11.38 2.71 16.15
CA ASP A 301 10.81 3.26 14.92
C ASP A 301 9.35 3.69 15.14
N ILE A 302 8.90 4.71 14.40
CA ILE A 302 7.56 5.28 14.50
C ILE A 302 6.71 4.72 13.37
N VAL A 303 5.55 4.16 13.71
CA VAL A 303 4.50 3.87 12.72
C VAL A 303 3.57 5.07 12.64
N CYS A 304 3.40 5.63 11.45
CA CYS A 304 2.64 6.86 11.23
C CYS A 304 1.61 6.73 10.10
N ALA A 305 0.53 7.50 10.25
CA ALA A 305 -0.41 7.81 9.20
C ALA A 305 -0.07 9.18 8.62
N LEU A 306 0.25 9.26 7.33
CA LEU A 306 0.58 10.53 6.65
C LEU A 306 -0.60 10.96 5.78
N LEU A 307 -0.97 12.25 5.82
CA LEU A 307 -2.08 12.75 5.00
C LEU A 307 -1.75 12.58 3.52
N GLY A 308 -2.71 12.08 2.73
CA GLY A 308 -2.52 11.71 1.33
C GLY A 308 -1.74 10.42 1.09
N CYS A 309 -1.34 9.66 2.12
CA CYS A 309 -0.68 8.36 1.99
C CYS A 309 -1.58 7.21 2.46
N ASN A 310 -1.98 6.31 1.55
CA ASN A 310 -2.93 5.24 1.86
C ASN A 310 -2.33 4.04 2.61
N SER A 311 -1.03 4.06 2.88
CA SER A 311 -0.34 3.01 3.62
C SER A 311 0.18 3.56 4.95
N ALA A 312 0.25 2.68 5.96
CA ALA A 312 1.00 3.00 7.17
C ALA A 312 2.48 3.05 6.80
N MET A 313 3.20 4.03 7.34
CA MET A 313 4.62 4.22 7.06
C MET A 313 5.43 4.03 8.33
N VAL A 314 6.59 3.39 8.21
CA VAL A 314 7.58 3.32 9.27
C VAL A 314 8.63 4.40 9.03
N LEU A 315 8.75 5.32 9.98
CA LEU A 315 9.74 6.38 10.00
C LEU A 315 10.74 6.14 11.13
N ARG A 316 12.00 6.48 10.91
CA ARG A 316 13.01 6.46 11.97
C ARG A 316 13.56 7.86 12.17
N GLN A 317 13.39 8.38 13.38
CA GLN A 317 13.97 9.66 13.78
C GLN A 317 15.50 9.59 13.74
N GLN A 318 16.10 10.65 13.21
CA GLN A 318 17.54 10.91 13.19
C GLN A 318 17.83 12.14 14.09
N GLU A 319 19.07 12.62 14.08
CA GLU A 319 19.42 13.90 14.69
C GLU A 319 18.61 15.05 14.06
N ASP A 320 18.44 16.16 14.79
CA ASP A 320 17.73 17.37 14.38
C ASP A 320 16.24 17.19 13.99
N ASP A 321 15.52 16.24 14.60
CA ASP A 321 14.10 15.98 14.32
C ASP A 321 13.78 15.73 12.83
N LYS A 322 14.75 15.14 12.12
CA LYS A 322 14.57 14.63 10.75
C LYS A 322 14.26 13.14 10.78
N TYR A 323 13.64 12.64 9.73
CA TYR A 323 13.17 11.27 9.67
C TYR A 323 13.61 10.59 8.37
N ILE A 324 14.14 9.38 8.49
CA ILE A 324 14.27 8.51 7.32
C ILE A 324 12.98 7.70 7.14
N VAL A 325 12.58 7.48 5.90
CA VAL A 325 11.48 6.58 5.52
C VAL A 325 12.03 5.16 5.48
N VAL A 326 11.72 4.36 6.50
CA VAL A 326 12.12 2.96 6.56
C VAL A 326 11.32 2.15 5.52
N GLY A 327 10.02 2.42 5.41
CA GLY A 327 9.18 1.91 4.34
C GLY A 327 7.74 1.61 4.74
N GLU A 328 7.01 1.00 3.81
CA GLU A 328 5.59 0.69 3.94
C GLU A 328 5.32 -0.42 4.97
N ALA A 329 4.33 -0.23 5.83
CA ALA A 329 3.86 -1.20 6.82
C ALA A 329 2.34 -1.46 6.74
N TYR A 330 1.93 -2.52 7.41
CA TYR A 330 0.52 -2.86 7.66
C TYR A 330 0.25 -2.93 9.15
N VAL A 331 -0.73 -2.17 9.63
CA VAL A 331 -1.30 -2.29 10.98
C VAL A 331 -2.81 -2.14 10.83
N ASP A 332 -3.56 -3.18 11.19
CA ASP A 332 -4.99 -3.27 10.91
C ASP A 332 -5.80 -2.11 11.52
N ALA A 333 -5.45 -1.72 12.76
CA ALA A 333 -6.09 -0.64 13.51
C ALA A 333 -5.91 0.76 12.89
N MET A 334 -5.01 0.92 11.92
CA MET A 334 -4.80 2.18 11.20
C MET A 334 -5.64 2.29 9.93
N ASN A 335 -6.25 1.19 9.49
CA ASN A 335 -7.01 1.17 8.25
C ASN A 335 -8.20 2.14 8.31
N ASP A 336 -8.70 2.51 7.14
CA ASP A 336 -9.94 3.27 6.97
C ASP A 336 -9.91 4.58 7.75
N ALA A 337 -8.83 5.35 7.62
CA ALA A 337 -8.64 6.61 8.35
C ALA A 337 -8.77 6.52 9.89
N CYS A 338 -8.72 5.33 10.50
CA CYS A 338 -8.90 5.18 11.95
C CYS A 338 -7.85 5.94 12.76
N SER A 339 -6.64 6.11 12.21
CA SER A 339 -5.61 6.95 12.83
C SER A 339 -6.03 8.42 12.98
N PHE A 340 -6.90 8.94 12.11
CA PHE A 340 -7.37 10.33 12.17
C PHE A 340 -8.76 10.43 12.82
N LEU A 341 -9.66 9.50 12.51
CA LEU A 341 -11.08 9.62 12.87
C LEU A 341 -11.50 8.73 14.05
N GLY A 342 -10.61 7.88 14.56
CA GLY A 342 -10.93 6.87 15.57
C GLY A 342 -11.66 5.65 14.97
N PRO A 343 -12.08 4.68 15.80
CA PRO A 343 -12.74 3.46 15.33
C PRO A 343 -14.08 3.77 14.64
N LEU A 344 -14.49 2.90 13.74
CA LEU A 344 -15.84 2.94 13.16
C LEU A 344 -16.89 2.66 14.25
N PRO A 345 -18.13 3.20 14.09
CA PRO A 345 -19.26 2.77 14.91
C PRO A 345 -19.47 1.25 14.82
N ASP A 346 -19.94 0.63 15.92
CA ASP A 346 -20.11 -0.84 16.00
C ASP A 346 -21.08 -1.41 14.96
N ASN A 347 -22.02 -0.60 14.47
CA ASN A 347 -22.98 -0.95 13.44
C ASN A 347 -22.49 -0.66 12.01
N CYS A 348 -21.21 -0.30 11.85
CA CYS A 348 -20.60 0.03 10.58
C CYS A 348 -19.44 -0.89 10.23
N MET A 349 -19.28 -1.18 8.95
CA MET A 349 -18.17 -1.93 8.38
C MET A 349 -17.66 -1.27 7.12
N VAL A 350 -16.36 -1.38 6.85
CA VAL A 350 -15.80 -1.01 5.56
C VAL A 350 -15.76 -2.22 4.62
N ALA A 351 -16.35 -2.03 3.45
CA ALA A 351 -16.19 -2.86 2.29
C ALA A 351 -15.39 -2.13 1.21
N VAL A 352 -14.60 -2.86 0.44
CA VAL A 352 -13.81 -2.37 -0.69
C VAL A 352 -14.32 -3.02 -1.97
N HIS A 353 -14.84 -2.20 -2.87
CA HIS A 353 -15.28 -2.62 -4.21
C HIS A 353 -14.56 -1.80 -5.26
N GLN A 354 -13.90 -2.41 -6.24
CA GLN A 354 -13.18 -1.69 -7.31
C GLN A 354 -12.22 -0.58 -6.82
N LYS A 355 -11.51 -0.81 -5.69
CA LYS A 355 -10.62 0.16 -5.01
C LYS A 355 -11.33 1.35 -4.34
N GLN A 356 -12.63 1.24 -4.10
CA GLN A 356 -13.45 2.26 -3.45
C GLN A 356 -13.86 1.81 -2.05
N LEU A 357 -13.86 2.73 -1.10
CA LEU A 357 -14.35 2.50 0.25
C LEU A 357 -15.87 2.64 0.28
N LEU A 358 -16.54 1.66 0.86
CA LEU A 358 -17.95 1.67 1.19
C LEU A 358 -18.11 1.44 2.69
N PHE A 359 -18.70 2.39 3.39
CA PHE A 359 -19.07 2.35 4.80
C PHE A 359 -20.50 1.82 4.93
N VAL A 360 -20.61 0.50 5.09
CA VAL A 360 -21.88 -0.21 5.21
C VAL A 360 -22.39 -0.07 6.65
N ASN A 361 -23.50 0.65 6.82
CA ASN A 361 -24.26 0.72 8.06
C ASN A 361 -25.33 -0.39 8.04
N PHE A 362 -25.38 -1.22 9.08
CA PHE A 362 -26.31 -2.35 9.16
C PHE A 362 -27.72 -1.97 9.62
N ASP A 363 -27.88 -0.81 10.27
CA ASP A 363 -29.16 -0.37 10.83
C ASP A 363 -29.98 0.47 9.84
N GLU A 364 -29.30 1.16 8.92
CA GLU A 364 -29.94 2.09 7.99
C GLU A 364 -29.54 1.78 6.54
N PRO A 365 -30.50 1.55 5.63
CA PRO A 365 -30.22 1.53 4.20
C PRO A 365 -29.88 2.95 3.73
N GLY A 366 -28.80 3.12 2.97
CA GLY A 366 -28.38 4.46 2.56
C GLY A 366 -27.19 4.48 1.61
N ASP A 367 -26.68 5.69 1.34
CA ASP A 367 -25.45 5.87 0.59
C ASP A 367 -24.26 5.45 1.46
N HIS A 368 -23.60 4.36 1.08
CA HIS A 368 -22.45 3.80 1.79
C HIS A 368 -21.13 4.45 1.37
N ARG A 369 -21.10 5.46 0.50
CA ARG A 369 -19.83 6.01 0.00
C ARG A 369 -19.17 7.00 0.95
N GLU A 370 -19.88 7.45 1.99
CA GLU A 370 -19.36 8.42 2.96
C GLU A 370 -18.98 7.80 4.29
N ASP A 371 -17.89 8.31 4.85
CA ASP A 371 -17.45 7.94 6.17
C ASP A 371 -18.37 8.56 7.24
N PRO A 372 -19.07 7.74 8.05
CA PRO A 372 -20.03 8.24 9.04
C PRO A 372 -19.37 9.09 10.15
N ARG A 373 -18.05 9.02 10.33
CA ARG A 373 -17.32 9.79 11.35
C ARG A 373 -17.06 11.24 10.96
N LEU A 374 -17.21 11.59 9.69
CA LEU A 374 -16.89 12.92 9.20
C LEU A 374 -17.94 13.98 9.56
N GLY A 375 -19.18 13.57 9.84
CA GLY A 375 -20.29 14.48 10.10
C GLY A 375 -20.72 15.24 8.83
N PRO A 376 -21.52 16.31 8.94
CA PRO A 376 -22.03 17.05 7.79
C PRO A 376 -20.90 17.71 6.98
N LEU A 377 -21.11 17.83 5.67
CA LEU A 377 -20.23 18.58 4.77
C LEU A 377 -20.33 20.09 5.09
N PRO A 378 -19.24 20.87 5.07
CA PRO A 378 -19.32 22.31 5.26
C PRO A 378 -20.15 22.96 4.15
N ASP A 379 -20.94 23.99 4.49
CA ASP A 379 -21.90 24.65 3.59
C ASP A 379 -21.28 25.14 2.26
N ALA A 380 -20.00 25.47 2.26
CA ALA A 380 -19.26 25.91 1.08
C ALA A 380 -18.97 24.81 0.05
N TRP A 381 -19.26 23.55 0.36
CA TRP A 381 -18.92 22.40 -0.47
C TRP A 381 -20.14 21.55 -0.80
N GLU A 382 -20.22 21.13 -2.06
CA GLU A 382 -21.21 20.19 -2.57
C GLU A 382 -20.51 18.95 -3.12
N ARG A 383 -21.21 17.81 -3.08
CA ARG A 383 -20.71 16.57 -3.70
C ARG A 383 -20.91 16.65 -5.20
N CYS A 384 -19.91 16.23 -5.96
CA CYS A 384 -20.01 16.10 -7.41
C CYS A 384 -19.50 14.75 -7.87
N GLN A 385 -19.97 14.29 -9.03
CA GLN A 385 -19.28 13.23 -9.75
C GLN A 385 -17.91 13.76 -10.18
N PRO A 386 -16.81 13.04 -9.90
CA PRO A 386 -15.51 13.44 -10.40
C PRO A 386 -15.56 13.43 -11.94
N GLY A 387 -15.47 14.62 -12.55
CA GLY A 387 -15.43 14.77 -14.01
C GLY A 387 -14.14 14.22 -14.62
N ALA A 388 -14.03 14.28 -15.95
CA ALA A 388 -12.84 13.83 -16.71
C ALA A 388 -11.53 14.55 -16.34
N VAL A 389 -11.61 15.67 -15.61
CA VAL A 389 -10.47 16.45 -15.09
C VAL A 389 -9.64 15.65 -14.06
N TYR A 390 -10.18 14.56 -13.52
CA TYR A 390 -9.57 13.78 -12.43
C TYR A 390 -8.96 12.45 -12.88
N SER A 391 -8.34 12.43 -14.07
CA SER A 391 -7.74 11.24 -14.70
C SER A 391 -6.64 10.54 -13.87
N THR A 392 -6.13 11.18 -12.83
CA THR A 392 -5.07 10.66 -11.96
C THR A 392 -5.58 9.70 -10.88
N MET A 393 -6.89 9.68 -10.60
CA MET A 393 -7.49 8.85 -9.53
C MET A 393 -8.83 8.21 -9.95
N PRO A 394 -8.80 7.29 -10.92
CA PRO A 394 -10.01 6.72 -11.51
C PRO A 394 -10.83 5.81 -10.57
N TRP A 395 -10.36 5.57 -9.34
CA TRP A 395 -11.09 4.82 -8.31
C TRP A 395 -11.85 5.71 -7.32
N LEU A 396 -11.78 7.05 -7.40
CA LEU A 396 -12.58 7.91 -6.54
C LEU A 396 -13.95 8.18 -7.19
N ASP A 397 -15.02 7.85 -6.47
CA ASP A 397 -16.42 7.96 -6.95
C ASP A 397 -17.12 9.26 -6.51
N ILE A 398 -16.51 10.01 -5.59
CA ILE A 398 -17.04 11.25 -5.04
C ILE A 398 -15.94 12.31 -5.09
N GLY A 399 -16.25 13.43 -5.74
CA GLY A 399 -15.50 14.68 -5.64
C GLY A 399 -16.30 15.75 -4.90
N PHE A 400 -15.67 16.89 -4.68
CA PHE A 400 -16.25 18.03 -3.97
C PHE A 400 -16.05 19.31 -4.77
N MET A 401 -17.10 20.10 -4.90
CA MET A 401 -17.12 21.37 -5.63
C MET A 401 -17.56 22.49 -4.69
N ASN A 402 -16.88 23.62 -4.72
CA ASN A 402 -17.35 24.85 -4.12
C ASN A 402 -18.08 25.68 -5.19
N PRO A 403 -19.41 25.84 -5.10
CA PRO A 403 -20.19 26.52 -6.15
C PRO A 403 -19.89 28.02 -6.24
N GLU A 404 -19.39 28.65 -5.17
CA GLU A 404 -19.05 30.08 -5.16
C GLU A 404 -17.71 30.34 -5.85
N THR A 405 -16.70 29.54 -5.55
CA THR A 405 -15.35 29.72 -6.12
C THR A 405 -15.14 28.95 -7.42
N GLN A 406 -16.05 28.04 -7.76
CA GLN A 406 -15.89 27.04 -8.83
C GLN A 406 -14.67 26.13 -8.63
N GLU A 407 -14.16 26.05 -7.40
CA GLU A 407 -13.06 25.16 -7.04
C GLU A 407 -13.57 23.73 -6.91
N ALA A 408 -12.88 22.80 -7.55
CA ALA A 408 -13.27 21.40 -7.60
C ALA A 408 -12.08 20.53 -7.14
N ARG A 409 -12.34 19.53 -6.30
CA ARG A 409 -11.30 18.67 -5.70
C ARG A 409 -11.75 17.23 -5.52
N VAL A 410 -10.75 16.34 -5.42
CA VAL A 410 -10.93 14.89 -5.22
C VAL A 410 -10.67 14.44 -3.79
N TRP A 411 -10.23 15.33 -2.90
CA TRP A 411 -10.10 15.04 -1.48
C TRP A 411 -11.29 15.61 -0.70
N ASP A 412 -11.63 14.95 0.41
CA ASP A 412 -12.71 15.37 1.28
C ASP A 412 -12.31 16.63 2.09
N PRO A 413 -13.08 17.72 2.02
CA PRO A 413 -12.87 18.93 2.83
C PRO A 413 -12.65 18.66 4.32
N ARG A 414 -13.36 17.67 4.85
CA ARG A 414 -13.39 17.33 6.27
C ARG A 414 -12.14 16.56 6.70
N MET A 415 -11.36 16.08 5.73
CA MET A 415 -10.07 15.39 5.91
C MET A 415 -8.86 16.32 5.71
N ASP A 416 -9.07 17.61 5.43
CA ASP A 416 -7.97 18.59 5.41
C ASP A 416 -7.40 18.81 6.83
N ALA A 417 -6.10 19.12 6.92
CA ALA A 417 -5.42 19.26 8.21
C ALA A 417 -6.12 20.25 9.19
N PRO A 418 -6.55 21.47 8.78
CA PRO A 418 -7.29 22.37 9.65
C PRO A 418 -8.62 21.78 10.14
N ALA A 419 -9.33 21.02 9.31
CA ALA A 419 -10.59 20.39 9.69
C ALA A 419 -10.37 19.27 10.71
N LEU A 420 -9.32 18.48 10.54
CA LEU A 420 -8.91 17.44 11.49
C LEU A 420 -8.46 18.06 12.83
N VAL A 421 -7.64 19.11 12.80
CA VAL A 421 -7.21 19.84 14.01
C VAL A 421 -8.40 20.45 14.74
N ALA A 422 -9.38 21.02 14.02
CA ALA A 422 -10.61 21.53 14.61
C ALA A 422 -11.46 20.43 15.30
N LYS A 423 -11.32 19.18 14.85
CA LYS A 423 -11.92 17.99 15.50
C LYS A 423 -11.04 17.41 16.64
N GLY A 424 -9.93 18.06 16.98
CA GLY A 424 -9.03 17.64 18.06
C GLY A 424 -8.01 16.58 17.65
N VAL A 425 -7.82 16.35 16.35
CA VAL A 425 -6.78 15.43 15.86
C VAL A 425 -5.41 16.11 15.98
N GLU A 426 -4.51 15.48 16.72
CA GLU A 426 -3.12 15.93 16.82
C GLU A 426 -2.36 15.56 15.54
N LEU A 427 -1.81 16.58 14.88
CA LEU A 427 -1.01 16.45 13.67
C LEU A 427 0.40 17.00 13.91
N HIS A 428 1.37 16.32 13.33
CA HIS A 428 2.79 16.69 13.37
C HIS A 428 3.36 16.76 11.97
N ASP A 429 4.38 17.60 11.83
CA ASP A 429 5.19 17.63 10.63
C ASP A 429 6.39 16.70 10.78
N PHE A 430 6.66 15.92 9.74
CA PHE A 430 7.79 15.01 9.62
C PHE A 430 8.70 15.50 8.49
N PRO A 431 9.83 16.15 8.80
CA PRO A 431 10.87 16.47 7.82
C PRO A 431 11.57 15.18 7.37
N LEU A 432 11.18 14.64 6.22
CA LEU A 432 11.76 13.43 5.66
C LEU A 432 13.08 13.74 4.94
N ILE A 433 14.10 12.91 5.12
CA ILE A 433 15.43 13.04 4.49
C ILE A 433 15.84 11.83 3.66
#